data_AF-A0A958DK19-F1
#
_entry.id   AF-A0A958DK19-F1
#
_cell.length_a   1.000
_cell.length_b   1.000
_cell.length_c   1.000
_cell.angle_alpha   90.00
_cell.angle_beta   90.00
_cell.angle_gamma   90.00
#
_symmetry.space_group_name_H-M   'P 1'
#
loop_
_entity.id
_entity.type
_entity.pdbx_description
1 polymer ?
#
loop_
_entity_poly.entity_id
_entity_poly.type
_entity_poly.pdbx_seq_one_letter_code
_entity_poly.pdbx_strand_id
1 'polypeptide(L)'
;ATFNYRYDQSGYFVPEQGEDFVLEKPAQIANLADFCNECGDCDTYCPEYGGPFIEKPRFFFSKASYEQFSKYDGFYFVDPHCIRGRMGGKEFLLAINPDTRVYLWQEIGRIEFLLKENHNFISGINLCELPDRELIDMRPYYHMRVLLDGILK
;
A
#
# COMPACT_ATOMS: atom_id res chain seq x y z
N ALA A 1 12.69 2.64 -12.53
CA ALA A 1 13.55 2.17 -11.43
C ALA A 1 12.86 2.44 -10.12
N THR A 2 12.52 1.36 -9.43
CA THR A 2 12.05 1.36 -8.06
C THR A 2 13.24 1.19 -7.11
N PHE A 3 13.07 1.60 -5.86
CA PHE A 3 14.10 1.48 -4.84
C PHE A 3 13.48 0.87 -3.60
N ASN A 4 14.21 -0.09 -3.03
CA ASN A 4 14.09 -0.48 -1.64
C ASN A 4 15.14 0.31 -0.83
N TYR A 5 15.13 0.15 0.48
CA TYR A 5 16.12 0.79 1.35
C TYR A 5 16.69 -0.21 2.34
N ARG A 6 17.98 -0.14 2.63
CA ARG A 6 18.57 -0.83 3.78
C ARG A 6 18.79 0.13 4.93
N TYR A 7 18.39 -0.28 6.11
CA TYR A 7 18.73 0.41 7.34
C TYR A 7 20.19 0.15 7.70
N ASP A 8 20.93 1.18 8.11
CA ASP A 8 22.29 1.05 8.60
C ASP A 8 22.40 1.38 10.10
N GLN A 9 23.46 0.88 10.76
CA GLN A 9 23.75 1.16 12.18
C GLN A 9 24.00 2.65 12.48
N SER A 10 24.22 3.48 11.47
CA SER A 10 24.39 4.93 11.62
C SER A 10 23.04 5.66 11.64
N GLY A 11 21.92 4.94 11.47
CA GLY A 11 20.56 5.49 11.49
C GLY A 11 20.08 5.98 10.13
N TYR A 12 20.77 5.66 9.03
CA TYR A 12 20.38 6.09 7.68
C TYR A 12 19.71 4.96 6.88
N PHE A 13 18.96 5.39 5.87
CA PHE A 13 18.33 4.53 4.87
C PHE A 13 19.10 4.62 3.57
N VAL A 14 19.84 3.57 3.23
CA VAL A 14 20.65 3.50 2.02
C VAL A 14 19.81 2.90 0.88
N PRO A 15 19.67 3.58 -0.28
CA PRO A 15 18.88 3.05 -1.38
C PRO A 15 19.51 1.78 -1.96
N GLU A 16 18.68 0.76 -2.17
CA GLU A 16 19.01 -0.49 -2.87
C GLU A 16 18.09 -0.61 -4.08
N GLN A 17 18.66 -0.84 -5.27
CA GLN A 17 17.85 -0.94 -6.49
C GLN A 17 16.85 -2.10 -6.36
N GLY A 18 15.57 -1.78 -6.50
CA GLY A 18 14.49 -2.76 -6.47
C GLY A 18 14.22 -3.35 -7.85
N GLU A 19 13.39 -4.38 -7.88
CA GLU A 19 12.78 -4.87 -9.12
C GLU A 19 11.75 -3.86 -9.62
N ASP A 20 11.72 -3.63 -10.93
CA ASP A 20 10.78 -2.70 -11.54
C ASP A 20 9.33 -3.07 -11.19
N PHE A 21 8.58 -2.06 -10.74
CA PHE A 21 7.15 -2.18 -10.49
C PHE A 21 6.40 -1.82 -11.77
N VAL A 22 5.77 -2.82 -12.40
CA VAL A 22 5.11 -2.69 -13.70
C VAL A 22 3.66 -3.16 -13.60
N LEU A 23 2.73 -2.35 -14.09
CA LEU A 23 1.34 -2.73 -14.25
C LEU A 23 1.17 -3.40 -15.63
N GLU A 24 1.27 -4.73 -15.66
CA GLU A 24 1.26 -5.49 -16.92
C GLU A 24 -0.14 -5.62 -17.54
N LYS A 25 -1.18 -5.70 -16.69
CA LYS A 25 -2.56 -5.85 -17.16
C LYS A 25 -3.23 -4.50 -17.33
N PRO A 26 -3.96 -4.28 -18.45
CA PRO A 26 -4.63 -3.00 -18.73
C PRO A 26 -5.81 -2.73 -17.79
N ALA A 27 -6.38 -3.77 -17.19
CA ALA A 27 -7.44 -3.67 -16.20
C ALA A 27 -7.00 -4.39 -14.92
N GLN A 28 -7.38 -3.80 -13.78
CA GLN A 28 -7.17 -4.37 -12.45
C GLN A 28 -8.54 -4.57 -11.80
N ILE A 29 -8.74 -5.70 -11.13
CA ILE A 29 -10.01 -6.08 -10.51
C ILE A 29 -9.85 -5.97 -8.99
N ALA A 30 -10.85 -5.42 -8.34
CA ALA A 30 -10.93 -5.33 -6.89
C ALA A 30 -12.32 -5.74 -6.40
N ASN A 31 -12.40 -6.16 -5.15
CA ASN A 31 -13.65 -6.48 -4.47
C ASN A 31 -14.11 -5.28 -3.63
N LEU A 32 -15.35 -4.81 -3.82
CA LEU A 32 -15.96 -3.83 -2.94
C LEU A 32 -16.57 -4.59 -1.76
N ALA A 33 -15.85 -4.60 -0.63
CA ALA A 33 -16.10 -5.54 0.45
C ALA A 33 -17.47 -5.33 1.12
N ASP A 34 -17.90 -4.08 1.27
CA ASP A 34 -19.18 -3.72 1.87
C ASP A 34 -20.41 -4.25 1.09
N PHE A 35 -20.24 -4.53 -0.21
CA PHE A 35 -21.27 -5.15 -1.05
C PHE A 35 -21.06 -6.65 -1.27
N CYS A 36 -20.00 -7.23 -0.72
CA CYS A 36 -19.68 -8.63 -0.86
C CYS A 36 -20.30 -9.44 0.29
N ASN A 37 -21.08 -10.46 -0.04
CA ASN A 37 -21.61 -11.44 0.91
C ASN A 37 -20.87 -12.79 0.85
N GLU A 38 -19.75 -12.84 0.13
CA GLU A 38 -18.93 -14.05 -0.05
C GLU A 38 -19.70 -15.23 -0.70
N CYS A 39 -20.73 -14.95 -1.52
CA CYS A 39 -21.53 -15.99 -2.19
C CYS A 39 -20.76 -16.80 -3.24
N GLY A 40 -19.65 -16.27 -3.74
CA GLY A 40 -18.83 -16.92 -4.78
C GLY A 40 -19.30 -16.71 -6.22
N ASP A 41 -20.41 -16.00 -6.48
CA ASP A 41 -20.88 -15.75 -7.85
C ASP A 41 -19.80 -15.07 -8.72
N CYS A 42 -19.02 -14.17 -8.11
CA CYS A 42 -17.93 -13.47 -8.80
C CYS A 42 -16.79 -14.38 -9.27
N ASP A 43 -16.63 -15.59 -8.71
CA ASP A 43 -15.62 -16.56 -9.13
C ASP A 43 -15.92 -17.10 -10.54
N THR A 44 -17.20 -17.33 -10.84
CA THR A 44 -17.63 -17.83 -12.16
C THR A 44 -17.37 -16.82 -13.28
N TYR A 45 -17.49 -15.53 -12.99
CA TYR A 45 -17.36 -14.46 -13.98
C TYR A 45 -15.98 -13.81 -14.02
N CYS A 46 -15.07 -14.18 -13.12
CA CYS A 46 -13.76 -13.57 -13.05
C CYS A 46 -12.96 -13.94 -14.31
N PRO A 47 -12.44 -12.96 -15.08
CA PRO A 47 -11.58 -13.24 -16.22
C PRO A 47 -10.17 -13.70 -15.79
N GLU A 48 -9.91 -13.75 -14.49
CA GLU A 48 -8.64 -14.17 -13.88
C GLU A 48 -8.87 -15.35 -12.95
N TYR A 49 -7.83 -16.17 -12.75
CA TYR A 49 -7.90 -17.27 -11.79
C TYR A 49 -8.12 -16.74 -10.36
N GLY A 50 -9.03 -17.39 -9.64
CA GLY A 50 -9.37 -17.12 -8.25
C GLY A 50 -10.46 -16.05 -8.08
N GLY A 51 -11.40 -16.38 -7.20
CA GLY A 51 -12.57 -15.55 -6.92
C GLY A 51 -12.18 -14.18 -6.38
N PRO A 52 -12.79 -13.08 -6.88
CA PRO A 52 -12.51 -11.72 -6.41
C PRO A 52 -12.62 -11.52 -4.90
N PHE A 53 -13.51 -12.24 -4.24
CA PHE A 53 -13.67 -12.18 -2.78
C PHE A 53 -12.52 -12.87 -2.01
N ILE A 54 -11.68 -13.68 -2.66
CA ILE A 54 -10.55 -14.38 -2.03
C ILE A 54 -9.23 -13.69 -2.40
N GLU A 55 -8.95 -13.57 -3.70
CA GLU A 55 -7.61 -13.26 -4.20
C GLU A 55 -7.38 -11.77 -4.49
N LYS A 56 -8.46 -11.01 -4.75
CA LYS A 56 -8.34 -9.64 -5.24
C LYS A 56 -8.36 -8.66 -4.07
N PRO A 57 -7.68 -7.50 -4.18
CA PRO A 57 -7.66 -6.51 -3.13
C PRO A 57 -9.09 -6.08 -2.79
N ARG A 58 -9.37 -5.99 -1.49
CA ARG A 58 -10.65 -5.51 -0.98
C ARG A 58 -10.59 -4.00 -0.76
N PHE A 59 -11.62 -3.29 -1.20
CA PHE A 59 -11.85 -1.89 -0.83
C PHE A 59 -13.03 -1.81 0.11
N PHE A 60 -12.80 -1.09 1.19
CA PHE A 60 -13.75 -0.84 2.25
C PHE A 60 -14.18 0.62 2.22
N PHE A 61 -15.47 0.87 2.42
CA PHE A 61 -16.01 2.23 2.36
C PHE A 61 -15.93 2.97 3.69
N SER A 62 -15.63 2.25 4.77
CA SER A 62 -15.46 2.83 6.08
C SER A 62 -14.36 2.14 6.86
N LYS A 63 -13.74 2.90 7.78
CA LYS A 63 -12.84 2.35 8.79
C LYS A 63 -13.52 1.20 9.58
N ALA A 64 -14.81 1.36 9.92
CA ALA A 64 -15.56 0.34 10.66
C ALA A 64 -15.64 -0.99 9.90
N SER A 65 -15.96 -0.96 8.60
CA SER A 65 -15.97 -2.15 7.75
C SER A 65 -14.57 -2.77 7.64
N TYR A 66 -13.53 -1.96 7.43
CA TYR A 66 -12.15 -2.43 7.37
C TYR A 66 -11.70 -3.15 8.65
N GLU A 67 -12.11 -2.65 9.82
CA GLU A 67 -11.81 -3.24 11.13
C GLU A 67 -12.61 -4.53 11.38
N GLN A 68 -13.90 -4.55 11.01
CA GLN A 68 -14.75 -5.72 11.11
C GLN A 68 -14.18 -6.91 10.31
N PHE A 69 -13.58 -6.63 9.15
CA PHE A 69 -12.97 -7.61 8.25
C PHE A 69 -11.45 -7.69 8.39
N SER A 70 -10.92 -7.49 9.61
CA SER A 70 -9.49 -7.48 9.93
C SER A 70 -8.71 -8.74 9.52
N LYS A 71 -9.40 -9.88 9.31
CA LYS A 71 -8.80 -11.12 8.81
C LYS A 71 -8.37 -11.07 7.33
N TYR A 72 -8.81 -10.08 6.56
CA TYR A 72 -8.51 -9.96 5.14
C TYR A 72 -7.62 -8.75 4.87
N ASP A 73 -6.73 -8.86 3.89
CA ASP A 73 -6.04 -7.70 3.33
C ASP A 73 -7.02 -6.79 2.57
N GLY A 74 -6.67 -5.51 2.46
CA GLY A 74 -7.47 -4.54 1.73
C GLY A 74 -7.17 -3.11 2.13
N PHE A 75 -7.96 -2.17 1.60
CA PHE A 75 -7.70 -0.74 1.65
C PHE A 75 -8.97 0.05 1.93
N TYR A 76 -8.82 1.23 2.51
CA TYR A 76 -9.86 2.25 2.54
C TYR A 76 -9.25 3.63 2.45
N PHE A 77 -10.03 4.58 1.94
CA PHE A 77 -9.65 5.98 1.92
C PHE A 77 -10.11 6.64 3.22
N VAL A 78 -9.17 7.25 3.93
CA VAL A 78 -9.46 8.08 5.10
C VAL A 78 -10.09 9.39 4.62
N ASP A 79 -9.54 9.94 3.55
CA ASP A 79 -10.01 11.10 2.79
C ASP A 79 -9.42 11.00 1.36
N PRO A 80 -9.74 11.93 0.43
CA PRO A 80 -9.23 11.87 -0.95
C PRO A 80 -7.71 11.85 -1.10
N HIS A 81 -6.96 12.29 -0.09
CA HIS A 81 -5.50 12.40 -0.10
C HIS A 81 -4.81 11.37 0.80
N CYS A 82 -5.56 10.49 1.47
CA CYS A 82 -5.02 9.54 2.43
C CYS A 82 -5.68 8.16 2.29
N ILE A 83 -4.87 7.15 2.03
CA ILE A 83 -5.28 5.75 1.96
C ILE A 83 -4.59 4.96 3.07
N ARG A 84 -5.35 4.08 3.74
CA ARG A 84 -4.81 3.05 4.63
C ARG A 84 -5.05 1.68 4.03
N GLY A 85 -4.17 0.74 4.35
CA GLY A 85 -4.34 -0.62 3.91
C GLY A 85 -3.56 -1.65 4.70
N ARG A 86 -4.00 -2.90 4.55
CA ARG A 86 -3.40 -4.08 5.12
C ARG A 86 -2.95 -4.99 3.98
N MET A 87 -1.68 -5.38 4.01
CA MET A 87 -1.07 -6.28 3.04
C MET A 87 -0.18 -7.26 3.79
N GLY A 88 -0.39 -8.56 3.61
CA GLY A 88 0.31 -9.60 4.35
C GLY A 88 0.14 -9.46 5.87
N GLY A 89 -1.03 -8.99 6.32
CA GLY A 89 -1.31 -8.72 7.74
C GLY A 89 -0.59 -7.51 8.35
N LYS A 90 0.20 -6.77 7.57
CA LYS A 90 0.86 -5.53 8.01
C LYS A 90 0.03 -4.32 7.65
N GLU A 91 0.00 -3.33 8.54
CA GLU A 91 -0.77 -2.10 8.36
C GLU A 91 0.10 -0.97 7.78
N PHE A 92 -0.46 -0.25 6.82
CA PHE A 92 0.21 0.84 6.12
C PHE A 92 -0.67 2.08 6.01
N LEU A 93 -0.02 3.23 5.84
CA LEU A 93 -0.66 4.50 5.50
C LEU A 93 0.13 5.17 4.39
N LEU A 94 -0.58 5.78 3.45
CA LEU A 94 -0.01 6.67 2.45
C LEU A 94 -0.88 7.92 2.37
N ALA A 95 -0.28 9.08 2.61
CA ALA A 95 -0.93 10.37 2.46
C ALA A 95 -0.13 11.26 1.51
N ILE A 96 -0.80 12.16 0.81
CA ILE A 96 -0.18 13.23 0.03
C ILE A 96 -0.53 14.59 0.63
N ASN A 97 0.45 15.49 0.72
CA ASN A 97 0.17 16.90 0.92
C ASN A 97 -0.19 17.54 -0.44
N PRO A 98 -1.39 18.09 -0.63
CA PRO A 98 -1.85 18.58 -1.93
C PRO A 98 -1.06 19.80 -2.43
N ASP A 99 -0.52 20.62 -1.53
CA ASP A 99 0.21 21.84 -1.87
C ASP A 99 1.66 21.54 -2.27
N THR A 100 2.33 20.66 -1.53
CA THR A 100 3.76 20.36 -1.73
C THR A 100 4.01 19.14 -2.61
N ARG A 101 2.97 18.33 -2.87
CA ARG A 101 3.06 17.03 -3.58
C ARG A 101 4.05 16.05 -2.92
N VAL A 102 4.30 16.23 -1.63
CA VAL A 102 5.10 15.31 -0.81
C VAL A 102 4.20 14.22 -0.27
N TYR A 103 4.67 12.97 -0.38
CA TYR A 103 4.01 11.78 0.12
C TYR A 103 4.60 11.36 1.45
N LEU A 104 3.73 11.10 2.42
CA LEU A 104 4.02 10.45 3.68
C LEU A 104 3.62 8.99 3.57
N TRP A 105 4.57 8.07 3.68
CA TRP A 105 4.30 6.63 3.73
C TRP A 105 4.73 6.05 5.08
N GLN A 106 3.93 5.16 5.62
CA GLN A 106 4.21 4.48 6.88
C GLN A 106 3.93 2.98 6.76
N GLU A 107 4.86 2.17 7.27
CA GLU A 107 4.52 0.85 7.84
C GLU A 107 4.25 1.10 9.33
N ILE A 108 2.97 0.97 9.72
CA ILE A 108 2.45 1.53 10.97
C ILE A 108 3.21 0.95 12.17
N GLY A 109 3.77 1.84 12.98
CA GLY A 109 4.54 1.50 14.18
C GLY A 109 5.98 1.04 13.91
N ARG A 110 6.42 1.00 12.65
CA ARG A 110 7.77 0.55 12.28
C ARG A 110 8.60 1.65 11.64
N ILE A 111 8.11 2.26 10.56
CA ILE A 111 8.85 3.27 9.79
C ILE A 111 7.91 4.31 9.17
N GLU A 112 8.45 5.49 8.95
CA GLU A 112 7.80 6.58 8.23
C GLU A 112 8.78 7.23 7.25
N PHE A 113 8.43 7.29 5.97
CA PHE A 113 9.20 7.94 4.92
C PHE A 113 8.45 9.12 4.31
N LEU A 114 9.19 10.18 4.02
CA LEU A 114 8.78 11.26 3.15
C LEU A 114 9.39 11.06 1.77
N LEU A 115 8.55 11.08 0.74
CA LEU A 115 8.94 10.90 -0.65
C LEU A 115 8.37 12.00 -1.53
N LYS A 116 9.11 12.39 -2.56
CA LYS A 116 8.62 13.29 -3.61
C LYS A 116 7.61 12.56 -4.51
N GLU A 117 6.87 13.34 -5.29
CA GLU A 117 5.95 12.84 -6.31
C GLU A 117 6.59 11.84 -7.28
N ASN A 118 7.86 12.08 -7.67
CA ASN A 118 8.65 11.21 -8.53
C ASN A 118 9.30 10.02 -7.80
N HIS A 119 8.84 9.69 -6.59
CA HIS A 119 9.33 8.61 -5.72
C HIS A 119 10.72 8.82 -5.12
N ASN A 120 11.37 9.97 -5.35
CA ASN A 120 12.66 10.24 -4.71
C ASN A 120 12.48 10.40 -3.20
N PHE A 121 13.28 9.65 -2.44
CA PHE A 121 13.35 9.76 -0.98
C PHE A 121 13.78 11.16 -0.53
N ILE A 122 13.12 11.68 0.50
CA ILE A 122 13.46 12.94 1.17
C ILE A 122 14.10 12.63 2.51
N SER A 123 13.39 11.89 3.36
CA SER A 123 13.80 11.54 4.71
C SER A 123 13.01 10.34 5.21
N GLY A 124 13.52 9.68 6.24
CA GLY A 124 12.85 8.57 6.90
C GLY A 124 13.17 8.56 8.38
N ILE A 125 12.22 8.07 9.17
CA ILE A 125 12.40 7.82 10.60
C ILE A 125 11.96 6.38 10.91
N ASN A 126 12.70 5.74 11.81
CA ASN A 126 12.29 4.47 12.41
C ASN A 126 11.49 4.74 13.69
N LEU A 127 10.32 4.12 13.80
CA LEU A 127 9.41 4.21 14.93
C LEU A 127 9.64 3.07 15.94
N CYS A 128 10.42 2.08 15.56
CA CYS A 128 10.93 1.01 16.41
C CYS A 128 12.43 0.80 16.19
N GLU A 129 13.06 -0.05 16.99
CA GLU A 129 14.40 -0.53 16.69
C GLU A 129 14.36 -1.42 15.43
N LEU A 130 15.22 -1.12 14.47
CA LEU A 130 15.39 -1.88 13.24
C LEU A 130 16.73 -2.64 13.30
N PRO A 131 16.77 -3.94 12.97
CA PRO A 131 18.01 -4.67 12.82
C PRO A 131 18.95 -4.03 11.79
N ASP A 132 20.25 -4.19 12.01
CA ASP A 132 21.25 -3.76 11.05
C ASP A 132 21.05 -4.47 9.70
N ARG A 133 21.23 -3.70 8.61
CA ARG A 133 21.06 -4.11 7.21
C ARG A 133 19.66 -4.63 6.89
N GLU A 134 18.67 -4.33 7.72
CA GLU A 134 17.30 -4.72 7.45
C GLU A 134 16.82 -4.12 6.13
N LEU A 135 16.19 -4.95 5.30
CA LEU A 135 15.59 -4.53 4.05
C LEU A 135 14.20 -3.95 4.32
N ILE A 136 14.02 -2.70 3.90
CA ILE A 136 12.74 -2.03 3.80
C ILE A 136 12.20 -2.23 2.39
N ASP A 137 11.25 -3.16 2.26
CA ASP A 137 10.55 -3.43 1.02
C ASP A 137 9.54 -2.30 0.73
N MET A 138 9.73 -1.61 -0.39
CA MET A 138 8.89 -0.50 -0.83
C MET A 138 7.76 -0.93 -1.76
N ARG A 139 7.60 -2.23 -2.08
CA ARG A 139 6.44 -2.72 -2.86
C ARG A 139 5.09 -2.28 -2.28
N PRO A 140 4.83 -2.34 -0.95
CA PRO A 140 3.60 -1.81 -0.36
C PRO A 140 3.37 -0.33 -0.68
N TYR A 141 4.43 0.49 -0.63
CA TYR A 141 4.37 1.90 -1.02
C TYR A 141 3.94 2.04 -2.49
N TYR A 142 4.58 1.32 -3.43
CA TYR A 142 4.25 1.43 -4.85
C TYR A 142 2.82 0.97 -5.16
N HIS A 143 2.33 -0.10 -4.53
CA HIS A 143 0.91 -0.48 -4.60
C HIS A 143 0.00 0.68 -4.20
N MET A 144 0.22 1.25 -3.01
CA MET A 144 -0.61 2.33 -2.49
C MET A 144 -0.50 3.61 -3.33
N ARG A 145 0.68 3.91 -3.91
CA ARG A 145 0.88 5.05 -4.81
C ARG A 145 -0.01 4.96 -6.04
N VAL A 146 -0.07 3.80 -6.68
CA VAL A 146 -0.95 3.56 -7.84
C VAL A 146 -2.41 3.78 -7.47
N LEU A 147 -2.85 3.21 -6.34
CA LEU A 147 -4.24 3.30 -5.90
C LEU A 147 -4.64 4.73 -5.56
N LEU A 148 -3.80 5.45 -4.81
CA LEU A 148 -4.08 6.83 -4.41
C LEU A 148 -4.07 7.77 -5.62
N ASP A 149 -3.06 7.69 -6.50
CA ASP A 149 -2.99 8.53 -7.69
C ASP A 149 -4.10 8.23 -8.70
N GLY A 150 -4.63 7.00 -8.70
CA GLY A 150 -5.78 6.64 -9.52
C GLY A 150 -7.04 7.41 -9.17
N ILE A 151 -7.20 7.81 -7.89
CA ILE A 151 -8.35 8.60 -7.42
C ILE A 151 -8.11 10.11 -7.54
N LEU A 152 -6.86 10.55 -7.45
CA LEU A 152 -6.51 11.98 -7.55
C LEU A 152 -6.56 12.55 -8.97
N LYS A 153 -6.78 11.70 -9.99
CA LYS A 153 -6.92 12.08 -11.40
C LYS A 153 -8.37 12.39 -11.75
#